data_AF-A0A5C4RB21-F1
#
_entry.id   AF-A0A5C4RB21-F1
#
_cell.length_a   1.000
_cell.length_b   1.000
_cell.length_c   1.000
_cell.angle_alpha   90.00
_cell.angle_beta   90.00
_cell.angle_gamma   90.00
#
_symmetry.space_group_name_H-M   'P 1'
#
loop_
_entity.id
_entity.type
_entity.pdbx_description
1 polymer ?
#
loop_
_entity_poly.entity_id
_entity_poly.type
_entity_poly.pdbx_seq_one_letter_code
_entity_poly.pdbx_strand_id
1 'polypeptide(L)'
;MSELHSDDQTAGHPNDRAVIRLRPKSKPQAIRHGFPWVFADEAVLDRRTKALPPGGLAVLEDAERQPLALVTVNPVSKIIARVMDTDPGAVIDGAWLRARLTRALQMRERIYDEPFYRLVHAEADGLPGLVIDRFGDAAVIQPNAAWADGMAGDIADALIEVAGVSTVVLNGQGRSRGLEGLAERLEVIRGAAPSGPVQVRMNGATYLADLLGGQKTGLFFDQRPNHAFAQRLVDGGSVLDVFSHVGGFGLAALAAGADSALCIDGSAPALELARGGAAAMGAADRLETQQSDAFDALETLAEQGRTFDVVVCDPPAFAPSKPALEKGLRAYERIAKMAAPLVAPGGYLVLCSCSHAADLTAFRNVSARGIGRGGRRGVLIHTGQAGPDHPTLPQLAETGYLKALFFRLD
;
A
#
# COMPACT_ATOMS: atom_id res chain seq x y z
N MET A 1 28.02 -12.50 -49.40
CA MET A 1 28.92 -12.53 -48.23
C MET A 1 28.85 -11.15 -47.59
N SER A 2 28.01 -10.99 -46.57
CA SER A 2 28.04 -9.85 -45.66
C SER A 2 27.64 -10.39 -44.30
N GLU A 3 28.63 -10.54 -43.43
CA GLU A 3 28.49 -11.05 -42.08
C GLU A 3 27.77 -10.02 -41.20
N LEU A 4 26.64 -10.45 -40.63
CA LEU A 4 25.99 -9.80 -39.50
C LEU A 4 26.81 -10.13 -38.25
N HIS A 5 27.45 -9.11 -37.68
CA HIS A 5 27.96 -9.17 -36.31
C HIS A 5 26.78 -9.02 -35.35
N SER A 6 26.44 -10.10 -34.65
CA SER A 6 25.57 -10.07 -33.48
C SER A 6 26.42 -9.72 -32.25
N ASP A 7 26.21 -8.54 -31.68
CA ASP A 7 26.70 -8.21 -30.34
C ASP A 7 25.87 -9.00 -29.31
N ASP A 8 26.38 -10.17 -28.94
CA ASP A 8 25.94 -10.93 -27.77
C ASP A 8 26.51 -10.25 -26.52
N GLN A 9 25.67 -9.53 -25.78
CA GLN A 9 26.03 -8.95 -24.50
C GLN A 9 26.29 -10.08 -23.50
N THR A 10 27.57 -10.29 -23.19
CA THR A 10 28.05 -11.27 -22.23
C THR A 10 27.37 -11.09 -20.86
N ALA A 11 26.42 -11.95 -20.54
CA ALA A 11 25.96 -12.17 -19.18
C ALA A 11 27.15 -12.73 -18.37
N GLY A 12 27.75 -11.90 -17.52
CA GLY A 12 28.90 -12.30 -16.70
C GLY A 12 28.58 -13.50 -15.79
N HIS A 13 29.54 -14.42 -15.66
CA HIS A 13 29.45 -15.58 -14.76
C HIS A 13 29.13 -15.12 -13.31
N PRO A 14 28.36 -15.89 -12.52
CA PRO A 14 28.02 -15.55 -11.11
C PRO A 14 29.23 -15.24 -10.21
N ASN A 15 30.41 -15.74 -10.56
CA ASN A 15 31.67 -15.53 -9.85
C ASN A 15 32.36 -14.17 -10.10
N ASP A 16 31.85 -13.30 -10.99
CA ASP A 16 32.44 -11.96 -11.26
C ASP A 16 31.60 -10.80 -10.73
N ARG A 17 30.59 -11.09 -9.90
CA ARG A 17 29.78 -10.04 -9.27
C ARG A 17 30.62 -9.20 -8.30
N ALA A 18 30.31 -7.91 -8.22
CA ALA A 18 30.85 -7.05 -7.18
C ALA A 18 30.45 -7.57 -5.79
N VAL A 19 31.22 -7.22 -4.76
CA VAL A 19 30.98 -7.66 -3.38
C VAL A 19 30.68 -6.46 -2.51
N ILE A 20 29.56 -6.51 -1.78
CA ILE A 20 29.27 -5.58 -0.69
C ILE A 20 29.43 -6.32 0.63
N ARG A 21 30.13 -5.73 1.59
CA ARG A 21 30.46 -6.40 2.84
C ARG A 21 29.82 -5.71 4.03
N LEU A 22 29.24 -6.49 4.94
CA LEU A 22 28.82 -5.99 6.24
C LEU A 22 30.03 -5.56 7.09
N ARG A 23 29.87 -4.51 7.89
CA ARG A 23 30.89 -4.12 8.87
C ARG A 23 31.00 -5.18 9.97
N PRO A 24 32.16 -5.31 10.63
CA PRO A 24 32.36 -6.28 11.73
C PRO A 24 31.38 -6.17 12.90
N LYS A 25 30.75 -5.00 13.11
CA LYS A 25 29.76 -4.78 14.18
C LYS A 25 28.32 -5.07 13.75
N SER A 26 28.09 -5.28 12.45
CA SER A 26 26.77 -5.62 11.91
C SER A 26 26.43 -7.07 12.25
N LYS A 27 25.13 -7.39 12.33
CA LYS A 27 24.65 -8.73 12.71
C LYS A 27 24.24 -9.53 11.46
N PRO A 28 25.12 -10.36 10.86
CA PRO A 28 24.78 -11.13 9.67
C PRO A 28 23.61 -12.10 9.90
N GLN A 29 23.36 -12.49 11.15
CA GLN A 29 22.21 -13.32 11.55
C GLN A 29 20.88 -12.67 11.19
N ALA A 30 20.76 -11.33 11.22
CA ALA A 30 19.52 -10.65 10.85
C ALA A 30 19.15 -10.95 9.39
N ILE A 31 20.12 -10.83 8.48
CA ILE A 31 19.94 -11.16 7.06
C ILE A 31 19.64 -12.66 6.88
N ARG A 32 20.43 -13.53 7.53
CA ARG A 32 20.22 -15.00 7.48
C ARG A 32 18.84 -15.42 7.98
N HIS A 33 18.24 -14.65 8.90
CA HIS A 33 16.91 -14.90 9.45
C HIS A 33 15.78 -14.15 8.71
N GLY A 34 16.08 -13.53 7.56
CA GLY A 34 15.09 -12.95 6.65
C GLY A 34 14.92 -11.44 6.73
N PHE A 35 15.79 -10.70 7.44
CA PHE A 35 15.78 -9.24 7.34
C PHE A 35 16.24 -8.82 5.93
N PRO A 36 15.47 -8.01 5.19
CA PRO A 36 15.68 -7.85 3.75
C PRO A 36 16.63 -6.69 3.37
N TRP A 37 17.05 -5.86 4.33
CA TRP A 37 17.76 -4.61 4.07
C TRP A 37 19.15 -4.57 4.68
N VAL A 38 20.05 -3.85 4.00
CA VAL A 38 21.34 -3.42 4.54
C VAL A 38 21.38 -1.91 4.50
N PHE A 39 21.64 -1.27 5.63
CA PHE A 39 21.76 0.18 5.69
C PHE A 39 23.17 0.67 5.33
N ALA A 40 23.27 1.88 4.79
CA ALA A 40 24.54 2.45 4.31
C ALA A 40 25.64 2.51 5.40
N ASP A 41 25.25 2.69 6.66
CA ASP A 41 26.15 2.72 7.82
C ASP A 41 26.54 1.31 8.31
N GLU A 42 25.89 0.25 7.82
CA GLU A 42 26.17 -1.16 8.16
C GLU A 42 27.09 -1.85 7.15
N ALA A 43 27.37 -1.21 6.01
CA ALA A 43 28.14 -1.77 4.91
C ALA A 43 29.47 -1.04 4.65
N VAL A 44 30.39 -1.76 4.00
CA VAL A 44 31.63 -1.24 3.41
C VAL A 44 31.53 -1.35 1.90
N LEU A 45 31.77 -0.24 1.22
CA LEU A 45 31.79 -0.17 -0.25
C LEU A 45 33.23 -0.06 -0.74
N ASP A 46 33.66 -1.01 -1.56
CA ASP A 46 34.92 -0.93 -2.29
C ASP A 46 34.77 -0.14 -3.61
N ARG A 47 35.84 -0.09 -4.41
CA ARG A 47 35.82 0.62 -5.70
C ARG A 47 34.83 0.01 -6.70
N ARG A 48 34.68 -1.32 -6.75
CA ARG A 48 33.77 -2.01 -7.68
C ARG A 48 32.32 -1.72 -7.30
N THR A 49 32.00 -1.81 -6.02
CA THR A 49 30.62 -1.63 -5.51
C THR A 49 30.17 -0.17 -5.58
N LYS A 50 31.09 0.80 -5.38
CA LYS A 50 30.79 2.23 -5.61
C LYS A 50 30.54 2.57 -7.08
N ALA A 51 31.10 1.79 -8.00
CA ALA A 51 30.94 1.99 -9.43
C ALA A 51 29.68 1.31 -9.99
N LEU A 52 28.95 0.53 -9.19
CA LEU A 52 27.69 -0.05 -9.62
C LEU A 52 26.67 1.05 -9.90
N PRO A 53 25.96 0.99 -11.04
CA PRO A 53 24.80 1.85 -11.24
C PRO A 53 23.71 1.51 -10.21
N PRO A 54 22.82 2.45 -9.86
CA PRO A 54 21.63 2.14 -9.05
C PRO A 54 20.85 0.95 -9.63
N GLY A 55 20.59 -0.06 -8.80
CA GLY A 55 19.96 -1.31 -9.23
C GLY A 55 20.93 -2.42 -9.61
N GLY A 56 22.25 -2.14 -9.62
CA GLY A 56 23.28 -3.14 -9.90
C GLY A 56 23.32 -4.25 -8.85
N LEU A 57 23.70 -5.46 -9.27
CA LEU A 57 23.73 -6.64 -8.39
C LEU A 57 25.12 -6.85 -7.77
N ALA A 58 25.13 -7.28 -6.51
CA ALA A 58 26.33 -7.64 -5.77
C ALA A 58 26.09 -8.86 -4.87
N VAL A 59 27.15 -9.60 -4.55
CA VAL A 59 27.11 -10.60 -3.48
C VAL A 59 27.32 -9.89 -2.16
N LEU A 60 26.40 -10.11 -1.22
CA LEU A 60 26.54 -9.65 0.15
C LEU A 60 27.38 -10.65 0.95
N GLU A 61 28.43 -10.18 1.61
CA GLU A 61 29.27 -10.97 2.52
C GLU A 61 29.18 -10.47 3.96
N ASP A 62 29.39 -11.37 4.93
CA ASP A 62 29.71 -10.97 6.30
C ASP A 62 31.17 -10.50 6.45
N ALA A 63 31.55 -10.12 7.67
CA ALA A 63 32.88 -9.58 7.95
C ALA A 63 34.00 -10.62 7.72
N GLU A 64 33.66 -11.91 7.84
CA GLU A 64 34.51 -13.07 7.62
C GLU A 64 34.53 -13.54 6.15
N ARG A 65 33.98 -12.72 5.24
CA ARG A 65 33.90 -12.98 3.80
C ARG A 65 33.08 -14.22 3.43
N GLN A 66 32.13 -14.62 4.28
CA GLN A 66 31.18 -15.67 3.92
C GLN A 66 30.03 -15.06 3.13
N PRO A 67 29.69 -15.60 1.96
CA PRO A 67 28.58 -15.09 1.17
C PRO A 67 27.24 -15.34 1.90
N LEU A 68 26.36 -14.35 1.87
CA LEU A 68 25.07 -14.35 2.57
C LEU A 68 23.89 -14.41 1.61
N ALA A 69 23.91 -13.60 0.55
CA ALA A 69 22.79 -13.40 -0.36
C ALA A 69 23.23 -12.67 -1.63
N LEU A 70 22.41 -12.75 -2.66
CA LEU A 70 22.43 -11.81 -3.78
C LEU A 70 21.61 -10.57 -3.43
N VAL A 71 22.18 -9.39 -3.63
CA VAL A 71 21.52 -8.12 -3.34
C VAL A 71 21.54 -7.19 -4.55
N THR A 72 20.53 -6.34 -4.66
CA THR A 72 20.60 -5.11 -5.47
C THR A 72 21.21 -4.00 -4.63
N VAL A 73 22.04 -3.16 -5.24
CA VAL A 73 22.75 -2.06 -4.59
C VAL A 73 22.28 -0.72 -5.16
N ASN A 74 22.04 0.24 -4.28
CA ASN A 74 21.83 1.63 -4.65
C ASN A 74 22.70 2.55 -3.77
N PRO A 75 23.86 3.02 -4.26
CA PRO A 75 24.79 3.82 -3.47
C PRO A 75 24.25 5.16 -2.96
N VAL A 76 23.15 5.67 -3.54
CA VAL A 76 22.53 6.94 -3.12
C VAL A 76 21.41 6.77 -2.09
N SER A 77 20.97 5.53 -1.83
CA SER A 77 19.89 5.23 -0.88
C SER A 77 20.43 4.99 0.53
N LYS A 78 19.61 5.29 1.55
CA LYS A 78 19.90 4.89 2.94
C LYS A 78 19.85 3.36 3.11
N ILE A 79 18.93 2.72 2.40
CA ILE A 79 18.89 1.27 2.24
C ILE A 79 19.81 0.96 1.07
N ILE A 80 21.10 0.82 1.37
CA ILE A 80 22.12 0.72 0.32
C ILE A 80 22.03 -0.60 -0.45
N ALA A 81 21.51 -1.65 0.19
CA ALA A 81 21.25 -2.90 -0.49
C ALA A 81 19.96 -3.57 -0.01
N ARG A 82 19.29 -4.26 -0.93
CA ARG A 82 18.09 -5.07 -0.68
C ARG A 82 18.36 -6.50 -1.13
N VAL A 83 17.98 -7.47 -0.29
CA VAL A 83 18.09 -8.90 -0.60
C VAL A 83 17.16 -9.26 -1.75
N MET A 84 17.75 -9.74 -2.85
CA MET A 84 17.02 -10.27 -4.01
C MET A 84 16.78 -11.76 -3.81
N ASP A 85 17.84 -12.50 -3.49
CA ASP A 85 17.79 -13.94 -3.30
C ASP A 85 18.75 -14.38 -2.20
N THR A 86 18.37 -15.40 -1.43
CA THR A 86 19.25 -15.99 -0.43
C THR A 86 20.36 -16.82 -1.07
N ASP A 87 20.16 -17.29 -2.30
CA ASP A 87 21.24 -17.88 -3.09
C ASP A 87 22.12 -16.77 -3.72
N PRO A 88 23.40 -16.62 -3.30
CA PRO A 88 24.32 -15.65 -3.90
C PRO A 88 24.56 -15.86 -5.40
N GLY A 89 24.36 -17.09 -5.89
CA GLY A 89 24.52 -17.50 -7.28
C GLY A 89 23.28 -17.28 -8.15
N ALA A 90 22.14 -16.88 -7.58
CA ALA A 90 20.89 -16.74 -8.30
C ALA A 90 21.02 -15.81 -9.52
N VAL A 91 20.28 -16.10 -10.60
CA VAL A 91 20.20 -15.24 -11.79
C VAL A 91 18.87 -14.50 -11.74
N ILE A 92 18.91 -13.17 -11.84
CA ILE A 92 17.71 -12.31 -11.80
C ILE A 92 17.25 -12.08 -13.24
N ASP A 93 16.49 -13.03 -13.77
CA ASP A 93 15.97 -13.03 -15.14
C ASP A 93 14.44 -13.26 -15.16
N GLY A 94 13.87 -13.44 -16.36
CA GLY A 94 12.45 -13.73 -16.52
C GLY A 94 11.99 -15.00 -15.79
N ALA A 95 12.84 -16.04 -15.68
CA ALA A 95 12.47 -17.26 -14.96
C ALA A 95 12.37 -17.01 -13.45
N TRP A 96 13.31 -16.24 -12.91
CA TRP A 96 13.27 -15.78 -11.52
C TRP A 96 12.02 -14.94 -11.22
N LEU A 97 11.69 -13.99 -12.10
CA LEU A 97 10.48 -13.17 -11.98
C LEU A 97 9.22 -14.03 -11.99
N ARG A 98 9.06 -14.93 -12.97
CA ARG A 98 7.90 -15.83 -13.08
C ARG A 98 7.73 -16.69 -11.84
N ALA A 99 8.80 -17.26 -11.31
CA ALA A 99 8.73 -18.11 -10.13
C ALA A 99 8.17 -17.34 -8.91
N ARG A 100 8.62 -16.09 -8.70
CA ARG A 100 8.18 -15.25 -7.59
C ARG A 100 6.76 -14.73 -7.78
N LEU A 101 6.42 -14.26 -8.98
CA LEU A 101 5.06 -13.84 -9.32
C LEU A 101 4.07 -15.00 -9.17
N THR A 102 4.44 -16.21 -9.60
CA THR A 102 3.59 -17.41 -9.46
C THR A 102 3.33 -17.71 -7.99
N ARG A 103 4.37 -17.66 -7.15
CA ARG A 103 4.23 -17.87 -5.69
C ARG A 103 3.30 -16.82 -5.06
N ALA A 104 3.46 -15.55 -5.43
CA ALA A 104 2.62 -14.47 -4.94
C ALA A 104 1.16 -14.64 -5.39
N LEU A 105 0.95 -15.00 -6.66
CA LEU A 105 -0.37 -15.25 -7.27
C LEU A 105 -1.11 -16.40 -6.58
N GLN A 106 -0.44 -17.54 -6.40
CA GLN A 106 -1.02 -18.72 -5.74
C GLN A 106 -1.58 -18.41 -4.35
N MET A 107 -0.95 -17.50 -3.61
CA MET A 107 -1.47 -17.07 -2.31
C MET A 107 -2.76 -16.27 -2.46
N ARG A 108 -2.81 -15.32 -3.41
CA ARG A 108 -3.99 -14.45 -3.60
C ARG A 108 -5.17 -15.23 -4.17
N GLU A 109 -4.95 -16.14 -5.11
CA GLU A 109 -6.01 -17.00 -5.67
C GLU A 109 -6.63 -17.97 -4.65
N ARG A 110 -5.92 -18.27 -3.55
CA ARG A 110 -6.50 -19.03 -2.43
C ARG A 110 -7.37 -18.20 -1.50
N ILE A 111 -7.18 -16.88 -1.49
CA ILE A 111 -7.80 -15.96 -0.52
C ILE A 111 -8.96 -15.20 -1.17
N TYR A 112 -8.87 -14.91 -2.46
CA TYR A 112 -9.82 -14.08 -3.19
C TYR A 112 -10.40 -14.82 -4.38
N ASP A 113 -11.73 -14.80 -4.48
CA ASP A 113 -12.46 -15.41 -5.58
C ASP A 113 -12.33 -14.61 -6.89
N GLU A 114 -12.11 -13.29 -6.76
CA GLU A 114 -11.99 -12.39 -7.90
C GLU A 114 -10.59 -11.74 -7.98
N PRO A 115 -10.08 -11.47 -9.21
CA PRO A 115 -8.76 -10.92 -9.49
C PRO A 115 -8.57 -9.43 -9.12
N PHE A 116 -9.07 -9.02 -7.95
CA PHE A 116 -8.90 -7.68 -7.40
C PHE A 116 -8.15 -7.77 -6.09
N TYR A 117 -6.87 -7.41 -6.05
CA TYR A 117 -6.04 -7.49 -4.83
C TYR A 117 -4.66 -6.90 -5.08
N ARG A 118 -3.90 -6.67 -4.00
CA ARG A 118 -2.45 -6.55 -4.10
C ARG A 118 -1.81 -7.88 -4.45
N LEU A 119 -1.27 -8.00 -5.65
CA LEU A 119 -0.59 -9.21 -6.10
C LEU A 119 0.81 -9.32 -5.50
N VAL A 120 1.57 -8.22 -5.46
CA VAL A 120 2.94 -8.18 -4.91
C VAL A 120 3.05 -7.05 -3.91
N HIS A 121 3.53 -7.36 -2.70
CA HIS A 121 3.79 -6.44 -1.61
C HIS A 121 5.29 -6.40 -1.24
N ALA A 122 6.10 -5.94 -2.20
CA ALA A 122 7.51 -5.63 -2.03
C ALA A 122 8.33 -6.78 -1.40
N GLU A 123 9.08 -6.49 -0.34
CA GLU A 123 9.93 -7.46 0.37
C GLU A 123 9.15 -8.69 0.86
N ALA A 124 7.88 -8.54 1.24
CA ALA A 124 7.09 -9.63 1.80
C ALA A 124 6.79 -10.74 0.76
N ASP A 125 6.74 -10.38 -0.52
CA ASP A 125 6.62 -11.32 -1.65
C ASP A 125 7.97 -11.63 -2.31
N GLY A 126 9.07 -11.12 -1.72
CA GLY A 126 10.42 -11.35 -2.20
C GLY A 126 10.75 -10.62 -3.50
N LEU A 127 10.06 -9.53 -3.81
CA LEU A 127 10.33 -8.63 -4.93
C LEU A 127 10.60 -7.23 -4.36
N PRO A 128 11.79 -6.98 -3.78
CA PRO A 128 12.03 -5.84 -2.90
C PRO A 128 11.79 -4.49 -3.59
N GLY A 129 10.94 -3.65 -3.00
CA GLY A 129 10.56 -2.35 -3.55
C GLY A 129 9.62 -2.39 -4.77
N LEU A 130 9.12 -3.56 -5.19
CA LEU A 130 8.10 -3.66 -6.23
C LEU A 130 6.72 -3.88 -5.60
N VAL A 131 5.76 -3.03 -5.95
CA VAL A 131 4.34 -3.25 -5.63
C VAL A 131 3.59 -3.53 -6.91
N ILE A 132 2.67 -4.50 -6.89
CA ILE A 132 1.77 -4.79 -8.01
C ILE A 132 0.36 -4.95 -7.47
N ASP A 133 -0.57 -4.14 -7.96
CA ASP A 133 -2.00 -4.27 -7.69
C ASP A 133 -2.72 -4.77 -8.95
N ARG A 134 -3.58 -5.78 -8.79
CA ARG A 134 -4.35 -6.41 -9.86
C ARG A 134 -5.78 -5.86 -9.87
N PHE A 135 -6.24 -5.46 -11.05
CA PHE A 135 -7.55 -4.89 -11.34
C PHE A 135 -8.25 -5.70 -12.42
N GLY A 136 -8.51 -6.97 -12.13
CA GLY A 136 -9.07 -7.90 -13.09
C GLY A 136 -8.04 -8.31 -14.14
N ASP A 137 -8.29 -7.86 -15.37
CA ASP A 137 -7.43 -8.10 -16.53
C ASP A 137 -6.35 -7.02 -16.71
N ALA A 138 -6.34 -5.99 -15.85
CA ALA A 138 -5.28 -5.00 -15.79
C ALA A 138 -4.43 -5.18 -14.53
N ALA A 139 -3.17 -4.75 -14.58
CA ALA A 139 -2.31 -4.62 -13.42
C ALA A 139 -1.59 -3.27 -13.40
N VAL A 140 -1.40 -2.73 -12.20
CA VAL A 140 -0.60 -1.53 -11.97
C VAL A 140 0.66 -1.91 -11.19
N ILE A 141 1.82 -1.65 -11.79
CA ILE A 141 3.12 -1.84 -11.14
C ILE A 141 3.64 -0.51 -10.59
N GLN A 142 4.18 -0.53 -9.37
CA GLN A 142 4.92 0.57 -8.78
C GLN A 142 6.35 0.11 -8.48
N PRO A 143 7.29 0.29 -9.43
CA PRO A 143 8.68 -0.04 -9.22
C PRO A 143 9.34 1.06 -8.38
N ASN A 144 9.38 0.88 -7.05
CA ASN A 144 9.93 1.88 -6.14
C ASN A 144 11.43 1.70 -5.89
N ALA A 145 12.06 0.63 -6.39
CA ALA A 145 13.51 0.40 -6.31
C ALA A 145 14.13 0.41 -7.72
N ALA A 146 15.39 0.86 -7.82
CA ALA A 146 16.07 1.06 -9.10
C ALA A 146 16.15 -0.20 -9.98
N TRP A 147 16.35 -1.39 -9.40
CA TRP A 147 16.36 -2.64 -10.16
C TRP A 147 15.00 -2.92 -10.83
N ALA A 148 13.90 -2.71 -10.10
CA ALA A 148 12.55 -2.97 -10.58
C ALA A 148 12.15 -1.95 -11.65
N ASP A 149 12.62 -0.71 -11.53
CA ASP A 149 12.40 0.32 -12.54
C ASP A 149 13.16 0.00 -13.84
N GLY A 150 14.41 -0.45 -13.72
CA GLY A 150 15.23 -0.90 -14.85
C GLY A 150 14.69 -2.16 -15.54
N MET A 151 14.04 -3.07 -14.80
CA MET A 151 13.44 -4.31 -15.31
C MET A 151 11.92 -4.19 -15.57
N ALA A 152 11.36 -2.98 -15.64
CA ALA A 152 9.90 -2.80 -15.75
C ALA A 152 9.27 -3.53 -16.95
N GLY A 153 10.00 -3.63 -18.07
CA GLY A 153 9.57 -4.40 -19.24
C GLY A 153 9.49 -5.90 -18.96
N ASP A 154 10.56 -6.49 -18.43
CA ASP A 154 10.61 -7.92 -18.09
C ASP A 154 9.57 -8.29 -17.02
N ILE A 155 9.36 -7.41 -16.05
CA ILE A 155 8.31 -7.56 -15.02
C ILE A 155 6.93 -7.58 -15.68
N ALA A 156 6.67 -6.67 -16.62
CA ALA A 156 5.39 -6.62 -17.32
C ALA A 156 5.16 -7.88 -18.17
N ASP A 157 6.18 -8.38 -18.88
CA ASP A 157 6.10 -9.59 -19.68
C ASP A 157 5.84 -10.83 -18.81
N ALA A 158 6.59 -10.98 -17.71
CA ALA A 158 6.38 -12.07 -16.76
C ALA A 158 4.99 -12.00 -16.09
N LEU A 159 4.47 -10.80 -15.86
CA LEU A 159 3.14 -10.60 -15.27
C LEU A 159 2.02 -11.01 -16.23
N ILE A 160 2.14 -10.71 -17.53
CA ILE A 160 1.20 -11.18 -18.56
C ILE A 160 1.22 -12.72 -18.60
N GLU A 161 2.40 -13.32 -18.64
CA GLU A 161 2.55 -14.77 -18.73
C GLU A 161 1.97 -15.50 -17.51
N VAL A 162 2.21 -14.98 -16.31
CA VAL A 162 1.82 -15.65 -15.05
C VAL A 162 0.39 -15.34 -14.62
N ALA A 163 0.00 -14.06 -14.65
CA ALA A 163 -1.31 -13.64 -14.15
C ALA A 163 -2.38 -13.57 -15.25
N GLY A 164 -1.99 -13.67 -16.53
CA GLY A 164 -2.91 -13.61 -17.65
C GLY A 164 -3.59 -12.25 -17.83
N VAL A 165 -2.94 -11.16 -17.38
CA VAL A 165 -3.44 -9.79 -17.58
C VAL A 165 -3.14 -9.33 -19.01
N SER A 166 -4.04 -8.55 -19.61
CA SER A 166 -3.86 -7.96 -20.95
C SER A 166 -3.18 -6.59 -20.94
N THR A 167 -3.31 -5.84 -19.83
CA THR A 167 -2.77 -4.48 -19.70
C THR A 167 -1.90 -4.36 -18.45
N VAL A 168 -0.71 -3.75 -18.63
CA VAL A 168 0.19 -3.41 -17.52
C VAL A 168 0.51 -1.93 -17.55
N VAL A 169 0.12 -1.23 -16.49
CA VAL A 169 0.39 0.18 -16.25
C VAL A 169 1.53 0.30 -15.26
N LEU A 170 2.55 1.11 -15.56
CA LEU A 170 3.51 1.57 -14.57
C LEU A 170 3.01 2.88 -13.98
N ASN A 171 2.85 2.89 -12.66
CA ASN A 171 2.62 4.10 -11.88
C ASN A 171 3.75 4.28 -10.86
N GLY A 172 4.82 4.93 -11.32
CA GLY A 172 5.96 5.35 -10.53
C GLY A 172 5.82 6.80 -10.12
N GLN A 173 4.81 7.14 -9.33
CA GLN A 173 4.66 8.47 -8.73
C GLN A 173 4.92 8.43 -7.23
N GLY A 174 5.38 9.56 -6.67
CA GLY A 174 5.46 9.76 -5.23
C GLY A 174 6.86 9.80 -4.62
N ARG A 175 6.90 10.19 -3.35
CA ARG A 175 8.12 10.58 -2.63
C ARG A 175 9.16 9.48 -2.48
N SER A 176 8.74 8.21 -2.46
CA SER A 176 9.63 7.05 -2.32
C SER A 176 10.66 6.97 -3.45
N ARG A 177 10.27 7.32 -4.68
CA ARG A 177 11.16 7.27 -5.86
C ARG A 177 12.33 8.25 -5.76
N GLY A 178 12.07 9.44 -5.24
CA GLY A 178 13.14 10.41 -4.97
C GLY A 178 14.21 9.92 -4.00
N LEU A 179 13.85 9.03 -3.05
CA LEU A 179 14.82 8.42 -2.11
C LEU A 179 15.74 7.40 -2.80
N GLU A 180 15.34 6.91 -3.97
CA GLU A 180 16.09 5.95 -4.80
C GLU A 180 16.75 6.63 -6.01
N GLY A 181 16.62 7.96 -6.13
CA GLY A 181 17.15 8.74 -7.26
C GLY A 181 16.36 8.57 -8.57
N LEU A 182 15.12 8.09 -8.49
CA LEU A 182 14.26 7.81 -9.64
C LEU A 182 13.34 8.99 -9.95
N ALA A 183 13.17 9.29 -11.24
CA ALA A 183 12.19 10.27 -11.72
C ALA A 183 10.77 9.70 -11.66
N GLU A 184 9.75 10.56 -11.61
CA GLU A 184 8.36 10.10 -11.72
C GLU A 184 8.07 9.60 -13.14
N ARG A 185 7.25 8.54 -13.24
CA ARG A 185 6.88 7.92 -14.50
C ARG A 185 5.46 7.38 -14.41
N LEU A 186 4.65 7.63 -15.43
CA LEU A 186 3.32 7.05 -15.60
C LEU A 186 3.16 6.63 -17.06
N GLU A 187 2.94 5.34 -17.29
CA GLU A 187 2.97 4.79 -18.65
C GLU A 187 2.20 3.48 -18.74
N VAL A 188 1.55 3.21 -19.87
CA VAL A 188 1.06 1.87 -20.21
C VAL A 188 2.21 1.12 -20.88
N ILE A 189 2.82 0.17 -20.18
CA ILE A 189 4.00 -0.57 -20.66
C ILE A 189 3.61 -1.71 -21.59
N ARG A 190 2.42 -2.30 -21.39
CA ARG A 190 1.86 -3.36 -22.23
C ARG A 190 0.35 -3.20 -22.37
N GLY A 191 -0.18 -3.65 -23.50
CA GLY A 191 -1.61 -3.62 -23.80
C GLY A 191 -2.10 -2.22 -24.15
N ALA A 192 -3.38 -1.97 -23.88
CA ALA A 192 -4.02 -0.70 -24.13
C ALA A 192 -4.51 -0.08 -22.81
N ALA A 193 -4.42 1.25 -22.71
CA ALA A 193 -4.99 1.99 -21.59
C ALA A 193 -6.50 1.68 -21.47
N PRO A 194 -7.04 1.46 -20.26
CA PRO A 194 -8.47 1.36 -20.07
C PRO A 194 -9.18 2.63 -20.59
N SER A 195 -10.33 2.47 -21.23
CA SER A 195 -11.11 3.60 -21.78
C SER A 195 -11.77 4.47 -20.69
N GLY A 196 -11.71 4.04 -19.44
CA GLY A 196 -12.25 4.72 -18.28
C GLY A 196 -11.95 3.96 -16.99
N PRO A 197 -12.53 4.37 -15.85
CA PRO A 197 -12.33 3.70 -14.58
C PRO A 197 -12.72 2.23 -14.63
N VAL A 198 -11.88 1.37 -14.04
CA VAL A 198 -12.10 -0.08 -13.96
C VAL A 198 -13.04 -0.37 -12.79
N GLN A 199 -14.08 -1.17 -13.04
CA GLN A 199 -14.96 -1.66 -11.98
C GLN A 199 -14.25 -2.72 -11.14
N VAL A 200 -14.27 -2.52 -9.83
CA VAL A 200 -13.63 -3.39 -8.84
C VAL A 200 -14.68 -3.84 -7.85
N ARG A 201 -14.93 -5.15 -7.77
CA ARG A 201 -15.89 -5.74 -6.83
C ARG A 201 -15.17 -6.24 -5.60
N MET A 202 -15.60 -5.80 -4.43
CA MET A 202 -15.16 -6.36 -3.14
C MET A 202 -16.21 -6.11 -2.07
N ASN A 203 -16.35 -7.04 -1.13
CA ASN A 203 -17.31 -6.93 -0.01
C ASN A 203 -18.75 -6.64 -0.47
N GLY A 204 -19.17 -7.18 -1.62
CA GLY A 204 -20.50 -6.92 -2.18
C GLY A 204 -20.72 -5.53 -2.78
N ALA A 205 -19.75 -4.61 -2.68
CA ALA A 205 -19.80 -3.28 -3.28
C ALA A 205 -19.05 -3.24 -4.63
N THR A 206 -19.42 -2.27 -5.48
CA THR A 206 -18.72 -1.96 -6.72
C THR A 206 -17.99 -0.62 -6.59
N TYR A 207 -16.68 -0.65 -6.73
CA TYR A 207 -15.79 0.51 -6.69
C TYR A 207 -15.30 0.84 -8.11
N LEU A 208 -14.86 2.07 -8.34
CA LEU A 208 -14.24 2.48 -9.59
C LEU A 208 -12.79 2.90 -9.35
N ALA A 209 -11.85 2.30 -10.09
CA ALA A 209 -10.43 2.59 -10.02
C ALA A 209 -9.97 3.30 -11.30
N ASP A 210 -9.49 4.53 -11.19
CA ASP A 210 -8.80 5.22 -12.27
C ASP A 210 -7.30 4.90 -12.23
N LEU A 211 -6.85 4.07 -13.17
CA LEU A 211 -5.47 3.56 -13.19
C LEU A 211 -4.46 4.57 -13.75
N LEU A 212 -4.91 5.65 -14.38
CA LEU A 212 -4.06 6.64 -15.05
C LEU A 212 -4.15 8.03 -14.39
N GLY A 213 -5.32 8.42 -13.90
CA GLY A 213 -5.55 9.71 -13.23
C GLY A 213 -5.70 9.63 -11.71
N GLY A 214 -5.79 8.43 -11.13
CA GLY A 214 -6.04 8.23 -9.70
C GLY A 214 -4.81 8.45 -8.80
N GLN A 215 -5.04 8.72 -7.51
CA GLN A 215 -3.97 8.68 -6.51
C GLN A 215 -3.53 7.23 -6.24
N LYS A 216 -2.22 7.03 -6.05
CA LYS A 216 -1.60 5.69 -5.88
C LYS A 216 -1.92 4.77 -7.06
N THR A 217 -2.21 3.49 -6.83
CA THR A 217 -2.57 2.50 -7.86
C THR A 217 -4.04 2.56 -8.30
N GLY A 218 -4.85 3.46 -7.72
CA GLY A 218 -6.26 3.67 -8.05
C GLY A 218 -7.27 3.24 -6.97
N LEU A 219 -6.90 2.33 -6.05
CA LEU A 219 -7.77 1.88 -4.95
C LEU A 219 -6.96 1.37 -3.74
N PHE A 220 -7.54 1.43 -2.54
CA PHE A 220 -6.94 0.96 -1.29
C PHE A 220 -7.42 -0.45 -0.92
N PHE A 221 -6.75 -1.48 -1.42
CA PHE A 221 -7.10 -2.89 -1.10
C PHE A 221 -6.77 -3.27 0.36
N ASP A 222 -5.83 -2.58 1.00
CA ASP A 222 -5.44 -2.82 2.39
C ASP A 222 -6.60 -2.68 3.39
N GLN A 223 -7.55 -1.78 3.12
CA GLN A 223 -8.74 -1.56 3.95
C GLN A 223 -9.86 -2.60 3.74
N ARG A 224 -9.75 -3.53 2.77
CA ARG A 224 -10.81 -4.50 2.45
C ARG A 224 -11.38 -5.23 3.68
N PRO A 225 -10.58 -5.79 4.60
CA PRO A 225 -11.15 -6.46 5.79
C PRO A 225 -11.83 -5.48 6.74
N ASN A 226 -11.36 -4.24 6.82
CA ASN A 226 -11.92 -3.21 7.70
C ASN A 226 -13.26 -2.72 7.16
N HIS A 227 -13.40 -2.56 5.85
CA HIS A 227 -14.70 -2.37 5.20
C HIS A 227 -15.65 -3.53 5.55
N ALA A 228 -15.19 -4.79 5.43
CA ALA A 228 -16.01 -5.96 5.74
C ALA A 228 -16.42 -6.07 7.21
N PHE A 229 -15.56 -5.62 8.15
CA PHE A 229 -15.94 -5.53 9.56
C PHE A 229 -16.95 -4.39 9.79
N ALA A 230 -16.74 -3.22 9.19
CA ALA A 230 -17.67 -2.09 9.29
C ALA A 230 -19.08 -2.45 8.79
N GLN A 231 -19.20 -3.26 7.73
CA GLN A 231 -20.48 -3.75 7.22
C GLN A 231 -21.31 -4.51 8.28
N ARG A 232 -20.65 -5.19 9.23
CA ARG A 232 -21.34 -5.91 10.32
C ARG A 232 -21.95 -4.99 11.36
N LEU A 233 -21.58 -3.70 11.34
CA LEU A 233 -22.09 -2.68 12.24
C LEU A 233 -23.29 -1.93 11.65
N VAL A 234 -23.61 -2.18 10.37
CA VAL A 234 -24.72 -1.59 9.65
C VAL A 234 -25.97 -2.45 9.82
N ASP A 235 -27.08 -1.83 10.21
CA ASP A 235 -28.40 -2.45 10.36
C ASP A 235 -29.46 -1.45 9.83
N GLY A 236 -29.35 -1.12 8.54
CA GLY A 236 -29.95 0.10 7.98
C GLY A 236 -29.21 1.35 8.47
N GLY A 237 -29.91 2.48 8.54
CA GLY A 237 -29.40 3.71 9.14
C GLY A 237 -28.44 4.50 8.25
N SER A 238 -27.74 5.42 8.88
CA SER A 238 -26.94 6.47 8.23
C SER A 238 -25.46 6.32 8.53
N VAL A 239 -24.63 6.46 7.48
CA VAL A 239 -23.17 6.34 7.57
C VAL A 239 -22.50 7.64 7.14
N LEU A 240 -21.52 8.09 7.91
CA LEU A 240 -20.62 9.18 7.54
C LEU A 240 -19.23 8.62 7.26
N ASP A 241 -18.73 8.75 6.03
CA ASP A 241 -17.39 8.37 5.62
C ASP A 241 -16.55 9.62 5.34
N VAL A 242 -15.64 9.95 6.26
CA VAL A 242 -14.77 11.13 6.17
C VAL A 242 -13.40 10.71 5.68
N PHE A 243 -12.84 11.50 4.75
CA PHE A 243 -11.67 11.12 3.94
C PHE A 243 -11.98 9.90 3.07
N SER A 244 -13.20 9.89 2.52
CA SER A 244 -13.81 8.74 1.86
C SER A 244 -13.09 8.26 0.60
N HIS A 245 -12.23 9.10 0.00
CA HIS A 245 -11.62 8.85 -1.31
C HIS A 245 -12.71 8.46 -2.34
N VAL A 246 -12.65 7.26 -2.91
CA VAL A 246 -13.65 6.74 -3.86
C VAL A 246 -14.85 6.07 -3.17
N GLY A 247 -15.12 6.41 -1.90
CA GLY A 247 -16.23 5.88 -1.11
C GLY A 247 -15.95 4.51 -0.49
N GLY A 248 -14.73 4.30 0.03
CA GLY A 248 -14.28 3.01 0.57
C GLY A 248 -15.28 2.34 1.53
N PHE A 249 -15.53 3.00 2.66
CA PHE A 249 -16.44 2.51 3.69
C PHE A 249 -17.90 2.83 3.36
N GLY A 250 -18.17 3.99 2.78
CA GLY A 250 -19.52 4.40 2.38
C GLY A 250 -20.19 3.42 1.40
N LEU A 251 -19.49 3.03 0.32
CA LEU A 251 -20.03 2.07 -0.64
C LEU A 251 -20.17 0.66 -0.03
N ALA A 252 -19.22 0.25 0.82
CA ALA A 252 -19.34 -1.02 1.55
C ALA A 252 -20.60 -1.03 2.42
N ALA A 253 -20.87 0.05 3.15
CA ALA A 253 -22.05 0.17 4.00
C ALA A 253 -23.36 0.14 3.19
N LEU A 254 -23.42 0.84 2.05
CA LEU A 254 -24.59 0.81 1.16
C LEU A 254 -24.86 -0.60 0.61
N ALA A 255 -23.80 -1.33 0.24
CA ALA A 255 -23.91 -2.72 -0.18
C ALA A 255 -24.36 -3.67 0.94
N ALA A 256 -24.10 -3.31 2.21
CA ALA A 256 -24.59 -4.04 3.38
C ALA A 256 -26.00 -3.62 3.84
N GLY A 257 -26.64 -2.66 3.14
CA GLY A 257 -28.03 -2.27 3.39
C GLY A 257 -28.21 -0.99 4.21
N ALA A 258 -27.19 -0.13 4.35
CA ALA A 258 -27.39 1.20 4.92
C ALA A 258 -28.47 1.99 4.15
N ASP A 259 -29.28 2.77 4.85
CA ASP A 259 -30.32 3.62 4.25
C ASP A 259 -29.70 4.82 3.54
N SER A 260 -28.58 5.34 4.06
CA SER A 260 -27.84 6.42 3.43
C SER A 260 -26.36 6.41 3.82
N ALA A 261 -25.52 6.94 2.93
CA ALA A 261 -24.12 7.24 3.21
C ALA A 261 -23.77 8.66 2.74
N LEU A 262 -23.06 9.41 3.58
CA LEU A 262 -22.44 10.69 3.22
C LEU A 262 -20.93 10.49 3.12
N CYS A 263 -20.38 10.63 1.92
CA CYS A 263 -18.94 10.57 1.65
C CYS A 263 -18.35 11.99 1.55
N ILE A 264 -17.36 12.29 2.38
CA ILE A 264 -16.66 13.58 2.40
C ILE A 264 -15.21 13.40 1.99
N ASP A 265 -14.76 14.17 1.02
CA ASP A 265 -13.37 14.17 0.57
C ASP A 265 -12.96 15.53 -0.01
N GLY A 266 -11.67 15.85 0.00
CA GLY A 266 -11.16 17.06 -0.66
C GLY A 266 -11.12 16.95 -2.19
N SER A 267 -11.14 15.72 -2.72
CA SER A 267 -11.00 15.41 -4.14
C SER A 267 -12.34 15.19 -4.83
N ALA A 268 -12.80 16.18 -5.61
CA ALA A 268 -13.97 16.02 -6.47
C ALA A 268 -13.85 14.81 -7.44
N PRO A 269 -12.70 14.56 -8.10
CA PRO A 269 -12.54 13.36 -8.93
C PRO A 269 -12.75 12.04 -8.17
N ALA A 270 -12.31 11.96 -6.91
CA ALA A 270 -12.53 10.75 -6.10
C ALA A 270 -14.02 10.57 -5.76
N LEU A 271 -14.72 11.66 -5.43
CA LEU A 271 -16.16 11.65 -5.18
C LEU A 271 -16.99 11.30 -6.44
N GLU A 272 -16.54 11.68 -7.65
CA GLU A 272 -17.16 11.19 -8.90
C GLU A 272 -17.03 9.68 -9.07
N LEU A 273 -15.87 9.11 -8.73
CA LEU A 273 -15.68 7.65 -8.74
C LEU A 273 -16.59 6.97 -7.71
N ALA A 274 -16.78 7.58 -6.53
CA ALA A 274 -17.73 7.09 -5.51
C ALA A 274 -19.18 7.07 -6.05
N ARG A 275 -19.62 8.18 -6.67
CA ARG A 275 -20.94 8.27 -7.32
C ARG A 275 -21.12 7.22 -8.41
N GLY A 276 -20.11 7.02 -9.25
CA GLY A 276 -20.14 5.99 -10.28
C GLY A 276 -20.22 4.57 -9.71
N GLY A 277 -19.50 4.28 -8.61
CA GLY A 277 -19.61 3.01 -7.89
C GLY A 277 -21.00 2.77 -7.32
N ALA A 278 -21.59 3.78 -6.67
CA ALA A 278 -22.96 3.72 -6.17
C ALA A 278 -23.99 3.51 -7.29
N ALA A 279 -23.84 4.21 -8.42
CA ALA A 279 -24.71 4.01 -9.58
C ALA A 279 -24.59 2.59 -10.15
N ALA A 280 -23.37 2.05 -10.27
CA ALA A 280 -23.14 0.71 -10.79
C ALA A 280 -23.77 -0.40 -9.93
N MET A 281 -23.95 -0.16 -8.62
CA MET A 281 -24.63 -1.09 -7.71
C MET A 281 -26.08 -0.70 -7.37
N GLY A 282 -26.66 0.28 -8.08
CA GLY A 282 -28.06 0.68 -7.88
C GLY A 282 -28.35 1.37 -6.54
N ALA A 283 -27.37 2.10 -5.99
CA ALA A 283 -27.46 2.79 -4.70
C ALA A 283 -27.20 4.31 -4.81
N ALA A 284 -27.33 4.89 -6.01
CA ALA A 284 -27.05 6.30 -6.27
C ALA A 284 -27.96 7.25 -5.47
N ASP A 285 -29.21 6.86 -5.24
CA ASP A 285 -30.20 7.59 -4.44
C ASP A 285 -29.91 7.61 -2.93
N ARG A 286 -29.08 6.66 -2.46
CA ARG A 286 -28.66 6.54 -1.06
C ARG A 286 -27.28 7.13 -0.78
N LEU A 287 -26.54 7.57 -1.81
CA LEU A 287 -25.23 8.18 -1.64
C LEU A 287 -25.32 9.71 -1.77
N GLU A 288 -24.91 10.40 -0.71
CA GLU A 288 -24.57 11.81 -0.74
C GLU A 288 -23.03 11.96 -0.75
N THR A 289 -22.53 12.97 -1.45
CA THR A 289 -21.10 13.28 -1.54
C THR A 289 -20.88 14.76 -1.33
N GLN A 290 -19.88 15.12 -0.53
CA GLN A 290 -19.56 16.52 -0.24
C GLN A 290 -18.06 16.76 -0.42
N GLN A 291 -17.71 17.66 -1.35
CA GLN A 291 -16.33 18.13 -1.46
C GLN A 291 -16.05 19.16 -0.36
N SER A 292 -15.15 18.85 0.58
CA SER A 292 -14.82 19.74 1.69
C SER A 292 -13.49 19.36 2.34
N ASP A 293 -12.87 20.31 3.05
CA ASP A 293 -11.94 19.94 4.11
C ASP A 293 -12.70 19.14 5.18
N ALA A 294 -12.07 18.08 5.68
CA ALA A 294 -12.69 17.17 6.61
C ALA A 294 -12.95 17.80 7.99
N PHE A 295 -12.07 18.66 8.48
CA PHE A 295 -12.28 19.32 9.77
C PHE A 295 -13.43 20.32 9.68
N ASP A 296 -13.48 21.10 8.59
CA ASP A 296 -14.56 22.07 8.36
C ASP A 296 -15.92 21.38 8.21
N ALA A 297 -15.95 20.23 7.51
CA ALA A 297 -17.16 19.43 7.38
C ALA A 297 -17.63 18.85 8.72
N LEU A 298 -16.72 18.28 9.52
CA LEU A 298 -17.04 17.76 10.85
C LEU A 298 -17.61 18.85 11.77
N GLU A 299 -17.04 20.06 11.71
CA GLU A 299 -17.54 21.22 12.47
C GLU A 299 -18.94 21.62 12.00
N THR A 300 -19.14 21.78 10.71
CA THR A 300 -20.44 22.15 10.11
C THR A 300 -21.54 21.13 10.45
N LEU A 301 -21.25 19.83 10.33
CA LEU A 301 -22.21 18.77 10.67
C LEU A 301 -22.58 18.79 12.15
N ALA A 302 -21.63 19.10 13.02
CA ALA A 302 -21.86 19.20 14.46
C ALA A 302 -22.72 20.42 14.81
N GLU A 303 -22.47 21.58 14.17
CA GLU A 303 -23.30 22.79 14.30
C GLU A 303 -24.75 22.56 13.84
N GLN A 304 -24.94 21.72 12.81
CA GLN A 304 -26.25 21.30 12.33
C GLN A 304 -26.94 20.25 13.24
N GLY A 305 -26.24 19.75 14.25
CA GLY A 305 -26.75 18.68 15.13
C GLY A 305 -26.95 17.35 14.41
N ARG A 306 -26.25 17.12 13.28
CA ARG A 306 -26.36 15.85 12.55
C ARG A 306 -25.67 14.73 13.33
N THR A 307 -26.28 13.55 13.29
CA THR A 307 -25.71 12.31 13.84
C THR A 307 -25.87 11.17 12.85
N PHE A 308 -25.02 10.15 12.99
CA PHE A 308 -24.93 8.99 12.12
C PHE A 308 -24.74 7.73 12.95
N ASP A 309 -25.28 6.61 12.49
CA ASP A 309 -25.18 5.32 13.18
C ASP A 309 -23.75 4.76 13.12
N VAL A 310 -23.06 5.01 12.01
CA VAL A 310 -21.63 4.70 11.84
C VAL A 310 -20.89 5.92 11.31
N VAL A 311 -19.85 6.35 12.02
CA VAL A 311 -18.92 7.40 11.57
C VAL A 311 -17.55 6.78 11.33
N VAL A 312 -16.97 7.01 10.16
CA VAL A 312 -15.63 6.55 9.78
C VAL A 312 -14.75 7.76 9.49
N CYS A 313 -13.51 7.72 9.99
CA CYS A 313 -12.47 8.67 9.61
C CYS A 313 -11.20 7.91 9.23
N ASP A 314 -10.84 7.95 7.94
CA ASP A 314 -9.61 7.34 7.41
C ASP A 314 -8.67 8.38 6.77
N PRO A 315 -8.06 9.27 7.58
CA PRO A 315 -7.24 10.34 7.05
C PRO A 315 -5.95 9.82 6.39
N PRO A 316 -5.30 10.65 5.55
CA PRO A 316 -3.95 10.37 5.08
C PRO A 316 -2.96 10.25 6.26
N ALA A 317 -1.75 9.76 5.99
CA ALA A 317 -0.72 9.61 7.00
C ALA A 317 -0.29 10.96 7.59
N PHE A 318 -0.80 11.32 8.78
CA PHE A 318 -0.39 12.52 9.50
C PHE A 318 0.96 12.38 10.22
N ALA A 319 1.41 11.16 10.49
CA ALA A 319 2.70 10.85 11.09
C ALA A 319 3.54 9.93 10.16
N PRO A 320 3.96 10.41 8.98
CA PRO A 320 4.69 9.59 8.01
C PRO A 320 6.16 9.37 8.39
N SER A 321 6.64 9.90 9.53
CA SER A 321 8.01 9.75 10.01
C SER A 321 8.13 10.09 11.49
N LYS A 322 9.21 9.63 12.15
CA LYS A 322 9.47 9.92 13.58
C LYS A 322 9.42 11.42 13.93
N PRO A 323 10.01 12.35 13.14
CA PRO A 323 9.93 13.79 13.45
C PRO A 323 8.51 14.37 13.38
N ALA A 324 7.62 13.78 12.59
CA ALA A 324 6.23 14.23 12.42
C ALA A 324 5.27 13.60 13.45
N LEU A 325 5.74 12.67 14.28
CA LEU A 325 4.90 11.83 15.12
C LEU A 325 4.00 12.63 16.07
N GLU A 326 4.56 13.55 16.84
CA GLU A 326 3.80 14.31 17.84
C GLU A 326 2.69 15.15 17.20
N LYS A 327 2.99 15.85 16.10
CA LYS A 327 2.01 16.63 15.34
C LYS A 327 0.91 15.72 14.77
N GLY A 328 1.28 14.57 14.22
CA GLY A 328 0.33 13.62 13.67
C GLY A 328 -0.60 13.02 14.74
N LEU A 329 -0.06 12.65 15.89
CA LEU A 329 -0.84 12.17 17.04
C LEU A 329 -1.87 13.20 17.54
N ARG A 330 -1.51 14.50 17.55
CA ARG A 330 -2.45 15.58 17.87
C ARG A 330 -3.57 15.72 16.83
N ALA A 331 -3.26 15.53 15.55
CA ALA A 331 -4.25 15.57 14.48
C ALA A 331 -5.24 14.40 14.59
N TYR A 332 -4.76 13.17 14.87
CA TYR A 332 -5.63 12.02 15.13
C TYR A 332 -6.54 12.23 16.35
N GLU A 333 -6.00 12.79 17.45
CA GLU A 333 -6.80 13.15 18.62
C GLU A 333 -7.89 14.17 18.28
N ARG A 334 -7.57 15.19 17.46
CA ARG A 334 -8.52 16.22 17.01
C ARG A 334 -9.65 15.61 16.18
N ILE A 335 -9.35 14.72 15.22
CA ILE A 335 -10.37 14.01 14.45
C ILE A 335 -11.30 13.24 15.38
N ALA A 336 -10.74 12.43 16.28
CA ALA A 336 -11.55 11.64 17.21
C ALA A 336 -12.45 12.51 18.09
N LYS A 337 -11.95 13.68 18.54
CA LYS A 337 -12.75 14.67 19.28
C LYS A 337 -13.92 15.22 18.48
N MET A 338 -13.71 15.55 17.20
CA MET A 338 -14.73 16.18 16.34
C MET A 338 -15.74 15.17 15.80
N ALA A 339 -15.32 13.92 15.56
CA ALA A 339 -16.18 12.87 15.04
C ALA A 339 -17.08 12.25 16.11
N ALA A 340 -16.63 12.12 17.36
CA ALA A 340 -17.39 11.45 18.41
C ALA A 340 -18.80 12.04 18.67
N PRO A 341 -19.02 13.36 18.67
CA PRO A 341 -20.37 13.94 18.80
C PRO A 341 -21.32 13.61 17.64
N LEU A 342 -20.79 13.29 16.45
CA LEU A 342 -21.58 12.96 15.27
C LEU A 342 -22.07 11.51 15.27
N VAL A 343 -21.68 10.70 16.26
CA VAL A 343 -22.14 9.32 16.37
C VAL A 343 -23.46 9.30 17.14
N ALA A 344 -24.50 8.68 16.58
CA ALA A 344 -25.78 8.49 17.26
C ALA A 344 -25.59 7.70 18.58
N PRO A 345 -26.50 7.85 19.57
CA PRO A 345 -26.45 7.05 20.79
C PRO A 345 -26.41 5.55 20.48
N GLY A 346 -25.44 4.83 21.06
CA GLY A 346 -25.23 3.41 20.78
C GLY A 346 -24.56 3.06 19.44
N GLY A 347 -24.27 4.06 18.59
CA GLY A 347 -23.61 3.92 17.30
C GLY A 347 -22.11 3.66 17.39
N TYR A 348 -21.44 3.71 16.24
CA TYR A 348 -20.04 3.29 16.10
C TYR A 348 -19.14 4.39 15.51
N LEU A 349 -17.92 4.45 16.01
CA LEU A 349 -16.84 5.29 15.49
C LEU A 349 -15.68 4.42 15.03
N VAL A 350 -15.26 4.60 13.78
CA VAL A 350 -14.11 3.93 13.18
C VAL A 350 -13.02 4.95 12.92
N LEU A 351 -11.83 4.72 13.48
CA LEU A 351 -10.68 5.61 13.33
C LEU A 351 -9.50 4.84 12.75
N CYS A 352 -9.00 5.30 11.60
CA CYS A 352 -7.93 4.62 10.87
C CYS A 352 -6.63 5.44 10.84
N SER A 353 -5.50 4.74 10.66
CA SER A 353 -4.18 5.33 10.50
C SER A 353 -3.25 4.43 9.67
N CYS A 354 -2.74 4.96 8.56
CA CYS A 354 -1.66 4.36 7.78
C CYS A 354 -0.25 4.86 8.15
N SER A 355 -0.12 5.64 9.24
CA SER A 355 1.15 6.23 9.68
C SER A 355 2.06 5.19 10.35
N HIS A 356 3.11 4.72 9.68
CA HIS A 356 4.02 3.71 10.25
C HIS A 356 4.73 4.16 11.55
N ALA A 357 4.98 5.47 11.72
CA ALA A 357 5.66 5.98 12.91
C ALA A 357 4.77 6.01 14.16
N ALA A 358 3.44 5.99 13.98
CA ALA A 358 2.49 5.89 15.07
C ALA A 358 2.18 4.42 15.32
N ASP A 359 2.70 3.87 16.42
CA ASP A 359 2.36 2.51 16.81
C ASP A 359 0.89 2.40 17.27
N LEU A 360 0.40 1.17 17.37
CA LEU A 360 -0.97 0.87 17.74
C LEU A 360 -1.34 1.43 19.13
N THR A 361 -0.42 1.38 20.10
CA THR A 361 -0.69 1.82 21.46
C THR A 361 -0.84 3.33 21.51
N ALA A 362 0.08 4.07 20.88
CA ALA A 362 0.03 5.52 20.76
C ALA A 362 -1.23 5.98 20.05
N PHE A 363 -1.57 5.34 18.92
CA PHE A 363 -2.80 5.64 18.17
C PHE A 363 -4.06 5.38 19.00
N ARG A 364 -4.16 4.23 19.66
CA ARG A 364 -5.29 3.90 20.55
C ARG A 364 -5.46 4.92 21.67
N ASN A 365 -4.36 5.35 22.30
CA ASN A 365 -4.39 6.30 23.41
C ASN A 365 -4.87 7.69 22.98
N VAL A 366 -4.42 8.19 21.83
CA VAL A 366 -4.89 9.49 21.31
C VAL A 366 -6.33 9.43 20.83
N SER A 367 -6.75 8.33 20.21
CA SER A 367 -8.14 8.12 19.80
C SER A 367 -9.09 8.10 21.01
N ALA A 368 -8.77 7.32 22.04
CA ALA A 368 -9.57 7.26 23.27
C ALA A 368 -9.64 8.62 23.99
N ARG A 369 -8.52 9.36 24.06
CA ARG A 369 -8.49 10.71 24.62
C ARG A 369 -9.33 11.69 23.80
N GLY A 370 -9.26 11.61 22.47
CA GLY A 370 -10.08 12.42 21.57
C GLY A 370 -11.57 12.18 21.78
N ILE A 371 -12.01 10.92 21.80
CA ILE A 371 -13.41 10.53 22.09
C ILE A 371 -13.88 11.14 23.42
N GLY A 372 -13.09 10.99 24.49
CA GLY A 372 -13.42 11.57 25.80
C GLY A 372 -13.50 13.10 25.78
N ARG A 373 -12.61 13.77 25.04
CA ARG A 373 -12.65 15.24 24.84
C ARG A 373 -13.81 15.70 23.96
N GLY A 374 -14.39 14.80 23.17
CA GLY A 374 -15.64 14.99 22.44
C GLY A 374 -16.88 14.78 23.31
N GLY A 375 -16.72 14.52 24.62
CA GLY A 375 -17.83 14.36 25.56
C GLY A 375 -18.51 12.99 25.49
N ARG A 376 -17.85 11.99 24.89
CA ARG A 376 -18.39 10.64 24.70
C ARG A 376 -17.54 9.59 25.40
N ARG A 377 -18.13 8.42 25.65
CA ARG A 377 -17.40 7.25 26.14
C ARG A 377 -17.42 6.16 25.07
N GLY A 378 -16.23 5.64 24.74
CA GLY A 378 -16.08 4.56 23.77
C GLY A 378 -15.61 3.25 24.40
N VAL A 379 -16.12 2.13 23.86
CA VAL A 379 -15.60 0.78 24.11
C VAL A 379 -14.98 0.27 22.81
N LEU A 380 -13.70 -0.08 22.84
CA LEU A 380 -13.01 -0.67 21.69
C LEU A 380 -13.50 -2.11 21.48
N ILE A 381 -14.14 -2.37 20.34
CA ILE A 381 -14.72 -3.68 20.01
C ILE A 381 -13.88 -4.47 19.00
N HIS A 382 -13.06 -3.78 18.21
CA HIS A 382 -12.18 -4.41 17.22
C HIS A 382 -10.96 -3.56 16.91
N THR A 383 -9.83 -4.23 16.65
CA THR A 383 -8.63 -3.63 16.07
C THR A 383 -8.35 -4.33 14.75
N GLY A 384 -8.45 -3.58 13.65
CA GLY A 384 -8.17 -4.03 12.30
C GLY A 384 -6.77 -3.66 11.82
N GLN A 385 -6.31 -4.36 10.80
CA GLN A 385 -5.01 -4.20 10.13
C GLN A 385 -5.21 -4.29 8.61
N ALA A 386 -4.11 -4.18 7.84
CA ALA A 386 -4.16 -4.37 6.40
C ALA A 386 -4.58 -5.82 6.05
N GLY A 387 -5.23 -5.98 4.89
CA GLY A 387 -5.63 -7.29 4.37
C GLY A 387 -4.48 -8.25 4.12
N PRO A 388 -4.76 -9.55 4.00
CA PRO A 388 -3.74 -10.58 3.81
C PRO A 388 -3.03 -10.51 2.44
N ASP A 389 -3.52 -9.70 1.49
CA ASP A 389 -2.80 -9.33 0.27
C ASP A 389 -1.69 -8.29 0.51
N HIS A 390 -1.64 -7.71 1.71
CA HIS A 390 -0.59 -6.86 2.25
C HIS A 390 0.15 -7.58 3.40
N PRO A 391 0.80 -8.72 3.13
CA PRO A 391 1.40 -9.55 4.17
C PRO A 391 2.46 -8.76 4.95
N THR A 392 2.39 -8.84 6.28
CA THR A 392 3.43 -8.28 7.16
C THR A 392 4.61 -9.25 7.22
N LEU A 393 5.79 -8.78 6.87
CA LEU A 393 7.04 -9.53 7.00
C LEU A 393 7.48 -9.45 8.48
N PRO A 394 7.54 -10.56 9.24
CA PRO A 394 7.81 -10.51 10.67
C PRO A 394 9.15 -9.85 11.04
N GLN A 395 10.15 -10.00 10.17
CA GLN A 395 11.47 -9.42 10.32
C GLN A 395 11.49 -7.91 10.06
N LEU A 396 10.47 -7.37 9.40
CA LEU A 396 10.35 -5.97 9.02
C LEU A 396 9.02 -5.40 9.51
N ALA A 397 9.01 -5.00 10.79
CA ALA A 397 7.82 -4.53 11.49
C ALA A 397 7.14 -3.34 10.80
N GLU A 398 7.89 -2.54 10.04
CA GLU A 398 7.42 -1.40 9.26
C GLU A 398 6.37 -1.79 8.19
N THR A 399 6.29 -3.06 7.81
CA THR A 399 5.25 -3.58 6.91
C THR A 399 3.86 -3.62 7.55
N GLY A 400 3.77 -3.61 8.89
CA GLY A 400 2.52 -3.52 9.65
C GLY A 400 2.03 -2.08 9.85
N TYR A 401 1.81 -1.34 8.76
CA TYR A 401 1.60 0.12 8.83
C TYR A 401 0.16 0.55 9.18
N LEU A 402 -0.85 -0.25 8.81
CA LEU A 402 -2.27 0.09 8.92
C LEU A 402 -2.86 -0.31 10.26
N LYS A 403 -3.61 0.61 10.88
CA LYS A 403 -4.39 0.36 12.10
C LYS A 403 -5.79 0.93 11.92
N ALA A 404 -6.81 0.14 12.21
CA ALA A 404 -8.21 0.57 12.27
C ALA A 404 -8.78 0.26 13.66
N LEU A 405 -9.35 1.24 14.34
CA LEU A 405 -9.93 1.07 15.67
C LEU A 405 -11.44 1.28 15.60
N PHE A 406 -12.20 0.31 16.06
CA PHE A 406 -13.66 0.33 16.04
C PHE A 406 -14.17 0.50 17.47
N PHE A 407 -14.85 1.60 17.74
CA PHE A 407 -15.44 1.91 19.02
C PHE A 407 -16.96 1.89 18.94
N ARG A 408 -17.61 1.28 19.93
CA ARG A 408 -19.03 1.53 20.22
C ARG A 408 -19.12 2.70 21.19
N LEU A 409 -19.93 3.71 20.88
CA LEU A 409 -20.14 4.87 21.75
C LEU A 409 -21.44 4.74 22.57
N ASP A 410 -21.49 5.45 23.70
CA ASP A 410 -22.54 5.41 24.72
C ASP A 410 -23.89 6.01 24.31
#